data_AF-A0A4Y2K2E0-F1
#
_entry.id   AF-A0A4Y2K2E0-F1
#
_cell.length_a   1.000
_cell.length_b   1.000
_cell.length_c   1.000
_cell.angle_alpha   90.00
_cell.angle_beta   90.00
_cell.angle_gamma   90.00
#
_symmetry.space_group_name_H-M   'P 1'
#
loop_
_entity.id
_entity.type
_entity.pdbx_description
1 polymer ?
#
loop_
_entity_poly.entity_id
_entity_poly.type
_entity_poly.pdbx_seq_one_letter_code
_entity_poly.pdbx_strand_id
1 'polypeptide(L)'
;LMKNPVTSKKHYRLYVIHKLPQLRLLDFRKIRMKEKEESAKLFKGKKGKKLEQEIGKKSRTFVPGGNLPDATPEKPSGPTASDVEAIREAIKNATTLEEVERLKQMLKSGQIPRKDAGAASQRQDEEEEMELESST
;
A
#
# COMPACT_ATOMS: atom_id res chain seq x y z
N LEU A 1 -11.09 28.58 -2.10
CA LEU A 1 -10.46 27.26 -1.89
C LEU A 1 -10.72 26.28 -3.05
N MET A 2 -11.06 26.74 -4.26
CA MET A 2 -11.22 25.84 -5.39
C MET A 2 -9.85 25.22 -5.72
N LYS A 3 -9.81 23.90 -5.94
CA LYS A 3 -8.62 23.08 -6.21
C LYS A 3 -7.75 22.67 -5.01
N ASN A 4 -8.21 22.79 -3.76
CA ASN A 4 -7.48 22.21 -2.63
C ASN A 4 -7.99 20.79 -2.30
N PRO A 5 -7.14 19.74 -2.28
CA PRO A 5 -7.58 18.37 -1.97
C PRO A 5 -8.26 18.23 -0.59
N VAL A 6 -8.05 19.18 0.32
CA VAL A 6 -8.73 19.21 1.62
C VAL A 6 -10.25 19.35 1.48
N THR A 7 -10.75 20.00 0.43
CA THR A 7 -12.18 20.23 0.24
C THR A 7 -12.93 18.96 -0.11
N SER A 8 -12.24 17.95 -0.63
CA SER A 8 -12.80 16.65 -0.98
C SER A 8 -12.89 15.69 0.20
N LYS A 9 -12.29 16.03 1.36
CA LYS A 9 -12.31 15.17 2.55
C LYS A 9 -13.70 15.15 3.19
N LYS A 10 -14.09 13.98 3.72
CA LYS A 10 -15.34 13.82 4.47
C LYS A 10 -15.38 14.80 5.65
N HIS A 11 -16.54 15.40 5.86
CA HIS A 11 -16.81 16.36 6.94
C HIS A 11 -15.86 17.58 6.98
N TYR A 12 -15.17 17.92 5.87
CA TYR A 12 -14.26 19.06 5.77
C TYR A 12 -14.86 20.35 6.37
N ARG A 13 -16.05 20.73 5.89
CA ARG A 13 -16.71 21.97 6.30
C ARG A 13 -17.08 21.99 7.78
N LEU A 14 -17.67 20.91 8.29
CA LEU A 14 -18.04 20.78 9.71
C LEU A 14 -16.78 20.80 10.59
N TYR A 15 -15.72 20.11 10.19
CA TYR A 15 -14.46 20.09 10.92
C TYR A 15 -13.86 21.49 11.08
N VAL A 16 -13.84 22.28 10.00
CA VAL A 16 -13.35 23.67 10.05
C VAL A 16 -14.21 24.53 10.95
N ILE A 17 -15.54 24.38 10.91
CA ILE A 17 -16.47 25.08 11.81
C ILE A 17 -16.20 24.73 13.28
N HIS A 18 -15.95 23.44 13.58
CA HIS A 18 -15.62 22.99 14.93
C HIS A 18 -14.31 23.60 15.44
N LYS A 19 -13.26 23.57 14.62
CA LYS A 19 -11.92 24.06 14.98
C LYS A 19 -11.84 25.58 15.07
N LEU A 20 -12.59 26.29 14.24
CA LEU A 20 -12.55 27.74 14.12
C LEU A 20 -13.96 28.33 14.34
N PRO A 21 -14.48 28.35 15.58
CA PRO A 21 -15.84 28.82 15.87
C PRO A 21 -16.06 30.31 15.55
N GLN A 22 -14.97 31.10 15.50
CA GLN A 22 -14.98 32.51 15.11
C GLN A 22 -15.21 32.74 13.61
N LEU A 23 -15.09 31.70 12.78
CA LEU A 23 -15.26 31.79 11.34
C LEU A 23 -16.73 32.11 10.98
N ARG A 24 -16.94 33.14 10.16
CA ARG A 24 -18.29 33.58 9.73
C ARG A 24 -18.62 33.16 8.30
N LEU A 25 -17.60 33.06 7.45
CA LEU A 25 -17.71 32.76 6.02
C LEU A 25 -16.68 31.70 5.66
N LEU A 26 -17.11 30.64 4.97
CA LEU A 26 -16.20 29.60 4.47
C LEU A 26 -16.61 29.26 3.03
N ASP A 27 -15.64 29.28 2.11
CA ASP A 27 -15.85 29.04 0.67
C ASP A 27 -16.95 29.92 0.06
N PHE A 28 -16.94 31.22 0.39
CA PHE A 28 -17.96 32.18 -0.04
C PHE A 28 -19.39 31.82 0.41
N ARG A 29 -19.54 30.89 1.37
CA ARG A 29 -20.82 30.47 1.94
C ARG A 29 -20.88 30.81 3.42
N LYS A 30 -21.85 31.64 3.81
CA LYS A 30 -22.06 32.06 5.21
C LYS A 30 -22.34 30.82 6.07
N ILE A 31 -21.65 30.68 7.18
CA ILE A 31 -21.85 29.57 8.11
C ILE A 31 -23.17 29.77 8.84
N ARG A 32 -24.06 28.78 8.77
CA ARG A 32 -25.39 28.82 9.41
C ARG A 32 -25.37 28.16 10.78
N MET A 33 -26.32 28.51 11.65
CA MET A 33 -26.44 27.90 12.99
C MET A 33 -26.65 26.38 12.92
N LYS A 34 -27.43 25.89 11.95
CA LYS A 34 -27.63 24.45 11.70
C LYS A 34 -26.30 23.70 11.55
N GLU A 35 -25.37 24.24 10.76
CA GLU A 35 -24.06 23.63 10.54
C GLU A 35 -23.19 23.66 11.80
N LYS A 36 -23.32 24.71 12.63
CA LYS A 36 -22.61 24.79 13.93
C LYS A 36 -23.11 23.72 14.90
N GLU A 37 -24.41 23.51 14.97
CA GLU A 37 -25.02 22.48 15.82
C GLU A 37 -24.66 21.06 15.34
N GLU A 38 -24.76 20.80 14.03
CA GLU A 38 -24.35 19.53 13.43
C GLU A 38 -22.88 19.22 13.70
N SER A 39 -22.01 20.22 13.50
CA SER A 39 -20.59 20.13 13.80
C SER A 39 -20.36 19.82 15.28
N ALA A 40 -21.01 20.58 16.18
CA ALA A 40 -20.90 20.35 17.62
C ALA A 40 -21.36 18.94 18.00
N LYS A 41 -22.44 18.43 17.41
CA LYS A 41 -22.96 17.07 17.64
C LYS A 41 -21.98 16.00 17.14
N LEU A 42 -21.43 16.16 15.94
CA LEU A 42 -20.52 15.19 15.32
C LEU A 42 -19.21 15.01 16.11
N PHE A 43 -18.65 16.12 16.59
CA PHE A 43 -17.38 16.13 17.31
C PHE A 43 -17.53 16.09 18.84
N LYS A 44 -18.76 15.94 19.37
CA LYS A 44 -18.99 15.82 20.81
C LYS A 44 -18.51 14.46 21.35
N GLY A 45 -18.00 14.48 22.57
CA GLY A 45 -17.70 13.29 23.36
C GLY A 45 -16.48 12.48 22.87
N LYS A 46 -16.32 11.27 23.43
CA LYS A 46 -15.14 10.42 23.17
C LYS A 46 -15.08 9.94 21.71
N LYS A 47 -16.22 9.62 21.10
CA LYS A 47 -16.31 9.19 19.69
C LYS A 47 -15.98 10.33 18.73
N GLY A 48 -16.53 11.52 18.98
CA GLY A 48 -16.24 12.72 18.19
C GLY A 48 -14.77 13.12 18.22
N LYS A 49 -14.12 13.05 19.39
CA LYS A 49 -12.66 13.29 19.51
C LYS A 49 -11.81 12.31 18.70
N LYS A 50 -12.19 11.03 18.64
CA LYS A 50 -11.49 10.04 17.79
C LYS A 50 -11.63 10.39 16.31
N LEU A 51 -12.84 10.72 15.87
CA LEU A 51 -13.11 11.14 14.50
C LEU A 51 -12.33 12.41 14.13
N GLU A 52 -12.27 13.38 15.05
CA GLU A 52 -11.49 14.61 14.90
C GLU A 52 -9.99 14.32 14.70
N GLN A 53 -9.44 13.38 15.48
CA GLN A 53 -8.06 12.94 15.35
C GLN A 53 -7.80 12.22 14.03
N GLU A 54 -8.70 11.33 13.60
CA GLU A 54 -8.58 10.62 12.32
C GLU A 54 -8.61 11.58 11.13
N ILE A 55 -9.52 12.56 11.13
CA ILE A 55 -9.60 13.58 10.07
C ILE A 55 -8.38 14.50 10.07
N GLY A 56 -7.88 14.84 11.26
CA GLY A 56 -6.72 15.72 11.45
C GLY A 56 -5.36 15.08 11.13
N LYS A 57 -5.29 13.74 11.01
CA LYS A 57 -4.07 13.07 10.56
C LYS A 57 -3.75 13.54 9.13
N LYS A 58 -2.61 14.22 8.99
CA LYS A 58 -2.05 14.54 7.68
C LYS A 58 -1.85 13.22 6.93
N SER A 59 -2.33 13.16 5.69
CA SER A 59 -2.00 12.05 4.79
C SER A 59 -0.48 11.89 4.80
N ARG A 60 -0.02 10.66 5.04
CA ARG A 60 1.40 10.30 5.10
C ARG A 60 2.01 10.50 3.71
N THR A 61 2.36 11.74 3.40
CA THR A 61 3.15 12.05 2.21
C THR A 61 4.53 11.49 2.47
N PHE A 62 4.95 10.52 1.66
CA PHE A 62 6.31 10.02 1.68
C PHE A 62 7.23 11.18 1.27
N VAL A 63 7.97 11.72 2.24
CA VAL A 63 9.10 12.60 1.97
C VAL A 63 10.31 11.68 1.86
N PRO A 64 10.90 11.48 0.67
CA PRO A 64 12.12 10.70 0.54
C PRO A 64 13.19 11.30 1.47
N GLY A 65 13.65 10.53 2.46
CA GLY A 65 14.68 10.96 3.42
C GLY A 65 14.19 11.59 4.75
N GLY A 66 12.87 11.63 5.02
CA GLY A 66 12.36 12.08 6.31
C GLY A 66 12.31 10.98 7.37
N ASN A 67 12.81 11.23 8.57
CA ASN A 67 12.78 10.29 9.69
C ASN A 67 11.34 10.11 10.19
N LEU A 68 10.83 8.88 10.18
CA LEU A 68 9.50 8.55 10.69
C LEU A 68 9.53 8.41 12.22
N PRO A 69 8.63 9.08 12.98
CA PRO A 69 8.41 8.70 14.37
C PRO A 69 7.60 7.40 14.43
N ASP A 70 8.22 6.38 15.03
CA ASP A 70 7.70 5.09 15.48
C ASP A 70 6.43 4.58 14.80
N ALA A 71 6.63 3.91 13.65
CA ALA A 71 5.68 2.93 13.15
C ALA A 71 6.19 1.54 13.56
N THR A 72 5.35 0.80 14.27
CA THR A 72 5.42 -0.65 14.51
C THR A 72 6.03 -1.44 13.35
N PRO A 73 6.78 -2.53 13.61
CA PRO A 73 7.58 -3.26 12.62
C PRO A 73 6.71 -4.12 11.71
N GLU A 74 5.92 -3.50 10.83
CA GLU A 74 5.13 -4.20 9.82
C GLU A 74 5.99 -4.35 8.56
N LYS A 75 6.71 -5.49 8.56
CA LYS A 75 7.32 -6.22 7.45
C LYS A 75 8.53 -5.58 6.74
N PRO A 76 9.67 -6.27 6.69
CA PRO A 76 10.78 -5.85 5.85
C PRO A 76 10.33 -5.87 4.39
N SER A 77 10.47 -4.73 3.72
CA SER A 77 10.38 -4.63 2.26
C SER A 77 11.67 -5.23 1.68
N GLY A 78 11.71 -6.56 1.64
CA GLY A 78 12.81 -7.36 1.12
C GLY A 78 12.38 -8.82 1.03
N PRO A 79 13.04 -9.63 0.17
CA PRO A 79 12.84 -11.08 0.17
C PRO A 79 13.01 -11.61 1.60
N THR A 80 12.11 -12.52 2.01
CA THR A 80 12.23 -13.15 3.33
C THR A 80 13.54 -13.94 3.41
N ALA A 81 14.04 -14.21 4.62
CA ALA A 81 15.28 -15.00 4.77
C ALA A 81 15.20 -16.35 4.04
N SER A 82 14.02 -16.98 4.05
CA SER A 82 13.75 -18.22 3.31
C SER A 82 13.80 -18.03 1.79
N ASP A 83 13.29 -16.92 1.27
CA ASP A 83 13.38 -16.59 -0.15
C ASP A 83 14.83 -16.41 -0.60
N VAL A 84 15.65 -15.75 0.22
CA VAL A 84 17.09 -15.55 -0.05
C VAL A 84 17.82 -16.88 -0.12
N GLU A 85 17.48 -17.83 0.75
CA GLU A 85 18.05 -19.18 0.71
C GLU A 85 17.62 -19.95 -0.54
N ALA A 86 16.33 -19.91 -0.89
CA ALA A 86 15.82 -20.54 -2.11
C ALA A 86 16.47 -19.97 -3.38
N ILE A 87 16.67 -18.66 -3.44
CA ILE A 87 17.37 -17.99 -4.55
C ILE A 87 18.83 -18.46 -4.63
N ARG A 88 19.51 -18.58 -3.48
CA ARG A 88 20.89 -19.07 -3.43
C ARG A 88 21.00 -20.53 -3.87
N GLU A 89 20.05 -21.38 -3.49
CA GLU A 89 19.99 -22.78 -3.94
C GLU A 89 19.73 -22.88 -5.44
N ALA A 90 18.79 -22.11 -5.97
CA ALA A 90 18.49 -22.08 -7.40
C ALA A 90 19.70 -21.65 -8.24
N ILE A 91 20.44 -20.62 -7.80
CA ILE A 91 21.67 -20.17 -8.49
C ILE A 91 22.78 -21.23 -8.40
N LYS A 92 22.88 -21.98 -7.29
CA LYS A 92 23.89 -23.04 -7.13
C LYS A 92 23.58 -24.28 -7.97
N ASN A 93 22.31 -24.61 -8.17
CA ASN A 93 21.87 -25.77 -8.92
C ASN A 93 21.72 -25.51 -10.43
N ALA A 94 21.68 -24.24 -10.85
CA ALA A 94 21.61 -23.87 -12.25
C ALA A 94 22.83 -24.42 -13.01
N THR A 95 22.57 -25.19 -14.07
CA THR A 95 23.62 -25.88 -14.84
C THR A 95 23.98 -25.14 -16.13
N THR A 96 23.14 -24.20 -16.55
CA THR A 96 23.31 -23.42 -17.79
C THR A 96 23.47 -21.93 -17.49
N LEU A 97 24.23 -21.23 -18.35
CA LEU A 97 24.42 -19.77 -18.24
C LEU A 97 23.11 -19.01 -18.44
N GLU A 98 22.26 -19.50 -19.33
CA GLU A 98 20.95 -18.93 -19.63
C GLU A 98 20.01 -18.99 -18.41
N GLU A 99 20.06 -20.08 -17.64
CA GLU A 99 19.28 -20.23 -16.41
C GLU A 99 19.74 -19.24 -15.32
N VAL A 100 21.06 -19.00 -15.20
CA VAL A 100 21.61 -17.99 -14.28
C VAL A 100 21.17 -16.58 -14.69
N GLU A 101 21.19 -16.25 -15.99
CA GLU A 101 20.74 -14.95 -16.49
C GLU A 101 19.24 -14.72 -16.26
N ARG A 102 18.42 -15.76 -16.47
CA ARG A 102 16.98 -15.74 -16.17
C ARG A 102 16.71 -15.47 -14.69
N LEU A 103 17.41 -16.17 -13.79
CA LEU A 103 17.30 -15.95 -12.34
C LEU A 103 17.70 -14.52 -11.95
N LYS A 104 18.80 -14.01 -12.52
CA LYS A 104 19.25 -12.63 -12.30
C LYS A 104 18.23 -11.60 -12.79
N GLN A 105 17.60 -11.82 -13.94
CA GLN A 105 16.56 -10.94 -14.48
C GLN A 105 15.30 -10.95 -13.62
N MET A 106 14.91 -12.11 -13.10
CA MET A 106 13.77 -12.28 -12.20
C MET A 106 13.96 -11.56 -10.85
N LEU A 107 15.17 -11.61 -10.29
CA LEU A 107 15.53 -10.84 -9.10
C LEU A 107 15.50 -9.33 -9.36
N LYS A 108 15.96 -8.89 -10.53
CA LYS A 108 15.95 -7.48 -10.94
C LYS A 108 14.54 -6.95 -11.14
N SER A 109 13.61 -7.79 -11.60
CA SER A 109 12.19 -7.43 -11.77
C SER A 109 11.37 -7.54 -10.48
N GLY A 110 11.97 -8.01 -9.39
CA GLY A 110 11.31 -8.15 -8.09
C GLY A 110 10.35 -9.34 -7.99
N GLN A 111 10.42 -10.27 -8.94
CA GLN A 111 9.68 -11.53 -8.87
C GLN A 111 10.53 -12.53 -8.08
N ILE A 112 10.05 -12.92 -6.91
CA ILE A 112 10.73 -13.91 -6.07
C ILE A 112 10.09 -15.26 -6.35
N PRO A 113 10.86 -16.29 -6.73
CA PRO A 113 10.35 -17.65 -6.83
C PRO A 113 9.91 -18.11 -5.44
N ARG A 114 8.60 -18.05 -5.17
CA ARG A 114 8.03 -18.54 -3.92
C ARG A 114 7.90 -20.05 -4.07
N LYS A 115 8.50 -20.82 -3.17
CA LYS A 115 8.60 -22.29 -3.17
C LYS A 115 7.23 -23.02 -3.12
N ASP A 116 6.12 -22.29 -3.18
CA ASP A 116 4.76 -22.80 -3.02
C ASP A 116 3.91 -22.73 -4.30
N ALA A 117 4.42 -22.22 -5.43
CA ALA A 117 3.63 -22.01 -6.66
C ALA A 117 4.20 -22.64 -7.94
N GLY A 118 5.20 -23.52 -7.85
CA GLY A 118 5.96 -24.00 -9.01
C GLY A 118 5.87 -25.49 -9.34
N ALA A 119 5.19 -26.32 -8.54
CA ALA A 119 5.11 -27.76 -8.80
C ALA A 119 4.09 -28.16 -9.90
N ALA A 120 3.51 -27.17 -10.60
CA ALA A 120 2.47 -27.38 -11.61
C ALA A 120 2.91 -27.09 -13.06
N SER A 121 4.04 -26.41 -13.30
CA SER A 121 4.44 -26.04 -14.67
C SER A 121 5.52 -26.93 -15.27
N GLN A 122 6.36 -27.60 -14.47
CA GLN A 122 7.42 -28.47 -14.97
C GLN A 122 6.95 -29.87 -15.41
N ARG A 123 5.67 -30.22 -15.17
CA ARG A 123 5.11 -31.51 -15.58
C ARG A 123 4.41 -31.48 -16.94
N GLN A 124 4.09 -30.31 -17.47
CA GLN A 124 3.40 -30.20 -18.76
C GLN A 124 4.37 -30.17 -19.94
N ASP A 125 5.55 -29.55 -19.76
CA ASP A 125 6.52 -29.44 -20.86
C ASP A 125 7.26 -30.78 -21.11
N GLU A 126 7.47 -31.63 -20.09
CA GLU A 126 8.09 -32.95 -20.26
C GLU A 126 7.12 -34.04 -20.80
N GLU A 127 5.80 -33.87 -20.61
CA GLU A 127 4.80 -34.81 -21.13
C GLU A 127 4.53 -34.62 -22.63
N GLU A 128 4.56 -33.38 -23.15
CA GLU A 128 4.38 -33.11 -24.59
C GLU A 128 5.58 -33.55 -25.44
N GLU A 129 6.81 -33.52 -24.91
CA GLU A 129 8.01 -33.92 -25.65
C GLU A 129 8.11 -35.47 -25.79
N MET A 130 7.62 -36.23 -24.79
CA MET A 130 7.60 -37.70 -24.83
C MET A 130 6.50 -38.30 -25.72
N GLU A 131 5.36 -37.62 -25.93
CA GLU A 131 4.31 -38.12 -26.84
C GLU A 131 4.71 -38.01 -28.33
N LEU A 132 5.48 -36.98 -28.70
CA LEU A 132 5.90 -36.73 -30.08
C LEU A 132 6.96 -37.74 -30.58
N GLU A 133 7.84 -38.24 -29.72
CA GLU A 133 8.82 -39.27 -30.09
C GLU A 133 8.22 -40.67 -30.22
N SER A 134 7.05 -40.93 -29.63
CA SER A 134 6.38 -42.24 -29.72
C SER A 134 5.55 -42.44 -31.00
N SER A 135 5.30 -41.35 -31.75
CA SER A 135 4.40 -41.34 -32.93
C SER A 135 5.12 -41.15 -34.28
N THR A 136 6.46 -41.19 -34.32
CA THR A 136 7.27 -41.22 -35.56
C THR A 136 8.03 -42.54 -35.67
#